data_AF-A0A834HK44-F1
#
_entry.id   AF-A0A834HK44-F1
#
_cell.length_a   1.000
_cell.length_b   1.000
_cell.length_c   1.000
_cell.angle_alpha   90.00
_cell.angle_beta   90.00
_cell.angle_gamma   90.00
#
_symmetry.space_group_name_H-M   'P 1'
#
loop_
_entity.id
_entity.type
_entity.pdbx_description
1 polymer ?
#
loop_
_entity_poly.entity_id
_entity_poly.type
_entity_poly.pdbx_seq_one_letter_code
_entity_poly.pdbx_strand_id
1 'polypeptide(L)' 'HYYWCSTTSTPGKGCNITCASLLTDDITVDIKCALHIFSETAKGSTKNGFTAWVTYKKYCTGDQSSWISGCSL' A
#
# COMPACT_ATOMS: atom_id res chain seq x y z
N HIS A 1 -6.82 -3.90 -14.66
CA HIS A 1 -5.80 -3.85 -13.59
C HIS A 1 -6.49 -3.44 -12.29
N TYR A 2 -6.85 -4.42 -11.43
CA TYR A 2 -7.82 -4.25 -10.33
C TYR A 2 -7.57 -5.31 -9.24
N TYR A 3 -6.47 -5.18 -8.48
CA TYR A 3 -6.04 -6.24 -7.57
C TYR A 3 -6.55 -6.06 -6.13
N TRP A 4 -6.69 -4.81 -5.67
CA TRP A 4 -6.81 -4.54 -4.23
C TRP A 4 -8.15 -3.93 -3.80
N CYS A 5 -8.77 -3.09 -4.63
CA CYS A 5 -10.08 -2.49 -4.34
C CYS A 5 -11.07 -2.67 -5.50
N SER A 6 -12.36 -2.61 -5.19
CA SER A 6 -13.46 -2.63 -6.15
C SER A 6 -13.81 -1.21 -6.63
N THR A 7 -13.91 -0.98 -7.94
CA THR A 7 -14.36 0.31 -8.49
C THR A 7 -15.88 0.47 -8.54
N THR A 8 -16.64 -0.54 -8.09
CA THR A 8 -18.10 -0.45 -7.95
C THR A 8 -18.48 0.12 -6.58
N SER A 9 -19.79 0.27 -6.35
CA SER A 9 -20.34 0.60 -5.03
C SER A 9 -20.25 -0.54 -4.01
N THR A 10 -19.77 -1.72 -4.41
CA THR A 10 -19.71 -2.91 -3.55
C THR A 10 -18.26 -3.26 -3.23
N PRO A 11 -17.91 -3.50 -1.94
CA PRO A 11 -16.58 -3.96 -1.56
C PRO A 11 -16.15 -5.25 -2.26
N GLY A 12 -14.85 -5.39 -2.51
CA GLY A 12 -14.29 -6.62 -3.09
C GLY A 12 -12.79 -6.55 -3.36
N LYS A 13 -12.27 -7.55 -4.08
CA LYS A 13 -10.84 -7.74 -4.39
C LYS A 13 -9.99 -8.02 -3.14
N GLY A 14 -8.66 -7.91 -3.24
CA GLY A 14 -7.74 -8.36 -2.20
C GLY A 14 -7.98 -7.72 -0.83
N CYS A 15 -8.33 -6.43 -0.77
CA CYS A 15 -8.59 -5.75 0.50
C CYS A 15 -10.08 -5.78 0.92
N ASN A 16 -10.98 -6.31 0.09
CA ASN A 16 -12.43 -6.31 0.32
C ASN A 16 -13.01 -4.91 0.65
N ILE A 17 -12.67 -3.92 -0.17
CA ILE A 17 -13.09 -2.50 -0.03
C ILE A 17 -13.50 -1.90 -1.38
N THR A 18 -14.14 -0.73 -1.35
CA THR A 18 -14.33 0.09 -2.56
C THR A 18 -13.12 1.00 -2.78
N CYS A 19 -12.80 1.36 -4.02
CA CYS A 19 -11.71 2.30 -4.28
C CYS A 19 -12.04 3.71 -3.80
N ALA A 20 -13.33 4.06 -3.69
CA ALA A 20 -13.76 5.33 -3.12
C ALA A 20 -13.38 5.47 -1.63
N SER A 21 -13.31 4.37 -0.87
CA SER A 21 -12.89 4.42 0.54
C SER A 21 -11.40 4.68 0.75
N LEU A 22 -10.59 4.71 -0.32
CA LEU A 22 -9.16 5.06 -0.30
C LEU A 22 -8.91 6.54 -0.66
N LEU A 23 -9.98 7.32 -0.85
CA LEU A 23 -9.91 8.71 -1.29
C LEU A 23 -10.47 9.66 -0.23
N THR A 24 -10.66 9.16 1.00
CA THR A 24 -11.12 9.94 2.15
C THR A 24 -9.94 10.52 2.92
N ASP A 25 -10.20 11.52 3.75
CA ASP A 25 -9.14 12.11 4.61
C ASP A 25 -8.68 11.16 5.73
N ASP A 26 -9.54 10.21 6.15
CA ASP A 26 -9.17 9.17 7.11
C ASP A 26 -8.39 8.04 6.42
N ILE A 27 -7.09 7.99 6.68
CA ILE A 27 -6.17 7.00 6.11
C ILE A 27 -6.27 5.60 6.74
N THR A 28 -7.19 5.37 7.68
CA THR A 28 -7.30 4.09 8.41
C THR A 28 -7.51 2.91 7.46
N VAL A 29 -8.32 3.07 6.41
CA VAL A 29 -8.59 2.01 5.43
C VAL A 29 -7.39 1.80 4.52
N ASP A 30 -6.73 2.88 4.11
CA ASP A 30 -5.53 2.90 3.27
C ASP A 30 -4.39 2.12 3.92
N ILE A 31 -4.09 2.43 5.18
CA ILE A 31 -3.01 1.78 5.92
C ILE A 31 -3.31 0.29 6.12
N LYS A 32 -4.56 -0.09 6.44
CA LYS A 32 -4.94 -1.50 6.56
C LYS A 32 -4.74 -2.26 5.25
N CYS A 33 -5.16 -1.69 4.13
CA CYS A 33 -4.99 -2.32 2.82
C CYS A 33 -3.50 -2.39 2.41
N ALA A 34 -2.72 -1.32 2.63
CA ALA A 34 -1.28 -1.32 2.36
C ALA A 34 -0.51 -2.38 3.17
N LEU A 35 -0.84 -2.57 4.45
CA LEU A 35 -0.28 -3.63 5.29
C LEU A 35 -0.65 -5.03 4.78
N HIS A 36 -1.89 -5.22 4.32
CA HIS A 36 -2.30 -6.47 3.69
C HIS A 36 -1.51 -6.77 2.41
N ILE A 37 -1.37 -5.79 1.52
CA ILE A 37 -0.58 -5.88 0.29
C ILE A 37 0.89 -6.25 0.60
N PHE A 38 1.48 -5.58 1.60
CA PHE A 38 2.84 -5.85 2.04
C PHE A 38 2.98 -7.31 2.50
N SER A 39 2.08 -7.78 3.36
CA SER A 39 2.08 -9.15 3.87
C SER A 39 1.95 -10.19 2.75
N GLU A 40 0.99 -10.02 1.85
CA GLU A 40 0.78 -10.93 0.72
C GLU A 40 1.97 -10.95 -0.23
N THR A 41 2.53 -9.78 -0.55
CA THR A 41 3.66 -9.68 -1.50
C THR A 41 4.96 -10.19 -0.90
N ALA A 42 5.17 -10.02 0.41
CA ALA A 42 6.35 -10.54 1.10
C ALA A 42 6.42 -12.07 1.11
N LYS A 43 5.28 -12.77 0.96
CA LYS A 43 5.26 -14.24 0.83
C LYS A 43 5.90 -14.72 -0.48
N GLY A 44 5.92 -13.88 -1.50
CA GLY A 44 6.47 -14.18 -2.83
C GLY A 44 7.99 -14.37 -2.87
N SER A 45 8.54 -14.36 -4.08
CA SER A 45 9.97 -14.60 -4.34
C SER A 45 10.88 -13.45 -3.90
N THR A 46 10.37 -12.21 -3.84
CA THR A 46 11.17 -11.04 -3.47
C THR A 46 11.44 -10.96 -1.97
N LYS A 47 10.63 -11.63 -1.13
CA LYS A 47 10.65 -11.56 0.34
C LYS A 47 10.61 -10.14 0.92
N ASN A 48 10.23 -9.16 0.10
CA ASN A 48 10.08 -7.75 0.47
C ASN A 48 8.71 -7.28 -0.04
N GLY A 49 7.79 -7.00 0.88
CA GLY A 49 6.43 -6.59 0.54
C GLY A 49 6.33 -5.28 -0.25
N PHE A 50 7.33 -4.39 -0.13
CA PHE A 50 7.35 -3.13 -0.86
C PHE A 50 7.52 -3.29 -2.38
N THR A 51 7.90 -4.47 -2.87
CA THR A 51 8.01 -4.71 -4.32
C THR A 51 6.66 -4.74 -5.04
N ALA A 52 5.54 -4.69 -4.32
CA ALA A 52 4.22 -4.49 -4.90
C ALA A 52 4.09 -3.12 -5.60
N TRP A 53 4.85 -2.12 -5.14
CA TRP A 53 4.89 -0.78 -5.71
C TRP A 53 6.06 -0.66 -6.66
N VAL A 54 5.79 -0.54 -7.96
CA VAL A 54 6.81 -0.49 -9.04
C VAL A 54 7.84 0.64 -8.85
N THR A 55 7.46 1.72 -8.17
CA THR A 55 8.32 2.86 -7.86
C THR A 55 9.35 2.57 -6.76
N TYR A 56 9.04 1.65 -5.84
CA TYR A 56 9.88 1.39 -4.67
C TYR A 56 11.30 0.98 -5.06
N LYS A 57 11.44 0.03 -5.99
CA LYS A 57 12.75 -0.47 -6.44
C LYS A 57 13.63 0.64 -7.03
N LYS A 58 13.03 1.63 -7.70
CA LYS A 58 13.78 2.68 -8.39
C LYS A 58 14.19 3.82 -7.45
N TYR A 59 13.37 4.14 -6.45
CA TYR A 59 13.51 5.39 -5.69
C TYR A 59 13.66 5.20 -4.18
N CYS A 60 13.35 4.02 -3.62
CA CYS A 60 13.14 3.87 -2.18
C CYS A 60 14.03 2.80 -1.52
N THR A 61 14.91 2.11 -2.27
CA THR A 61 15.79 1.06 -1.71
C THR A 61 17.08 1.58 -1.07
N GLY A 62 17.37 2.87 -1.20
CA GLY A 62 18.51 3.53 -0.55
C GLY A 62 18.12 4.16 0.79
N ASP A 63 18.93 5.09 1.30
CA ASP A 63 18.59 5.85 2.50
C ASP A 63 17.33 6.70 2.30
N GLN A 64 16.39 6.56 3.23
CA GLN A 64 15.10 7.24 3.25
C GLN A 64 14.95 8.17 4.48
N SER A 65 16.01 8.36 5.28
CA SER A 65 15.99 9.15 6.51
C SER A 65 15.53 10.60 6.28
N SER A 66 15.77 11.14 5.09
CA SER A 66 15.37 12.49 4.70
C SER A 66 13.86 12.72 4.70
N TRP A 67 13.03 11.70 4.46
CA TRP A 67 11.57 11.84 4.40
C TRP A 67 10.91 12.16 5.73
N ILE A 68 11.57 11.84 6.84
CA ILE A 68 11.09 12.10 8.21
C ILE A 68 11.98 13.12 8.94
N SER A 69 12.96 13.71 8.26
CA SER A 69 13.87 14.68 8.85
C SER A 69 13.11 15.93 9.27
N GLY A 70 13.26 16.34 10.53
CA GLY A 70 12.57 17.49 11.11
C GLY A 70 11.14 17.22 11.59
N CYS A 71 10.63 15.99 11.42
CA CYS A 71 9.37 15.59 12.05
C CYS A 71 9.58 15.31 13.54
N SER A 72 8.64 15.75 14.38
CA SER A 72 8.52 15.27 15.77
C SER A 72 7.60 14.05 15.76
N LEU A 73 8.18 12.86 15.90
CA LEU A 73 7.49 11.57 15.86
C LEU A 73 7.04 11.12 17.26
#